data_AF-A0A9E4G3V2-F1
#
_entry.id   AF-A0A9E4G3V2-F1
#
_cell.length_a   1.000
_cell.length_b   1.000
_cell.length_c   1.000
_cell.angle_alpha   90.00
_cell.angle_beta   90.00
_cell.angle_gamma   90.00
#
_symmetry.space_group_name_H-M   'P 1'
#
loop_
_entity.id
_entity.type
_entity.pdbx_description
1 polymer ?
#
loop_
_entity_poly.entity_id
_entity_poly.type
_entity_poly.pdbx_seq_one_letter_code
_entity_poly.pdbx_strand_id
1 'polypeptide(L)'
;MSNINEKVMQALGTVIEPELNSDIVSLNMVRDLSVSDGAAEFTIVLTTPACPLKDVFVERCNDALIGKVDGIERIRINWDAQVPTDRRIHGRLDVPMNSIVAIGSGKGGVGKSTVATNLAVCLADAGAKVGLIDADILNPNIPQMFGLGS
;
A
#
# COMPACT_ATOMS: atom_id res chain seq x y z
N MET A 1 -0.91 38.03 0.45
CA MET A 1 -1.02 37.34 1.73
C MET A 1 -1.03 35.86 1.40
N SER A 2 0.03 35.13 1.71
CA SER A 2 0.08 33.69 1.45
C SER A 2 -1.03 33.02 2.25
N ASN A 3 -1.80 32.16 1.56
CA ASN A 3 -2.93 31.47 2.15
C ASN A 3 -2.40 30.55 3.27
N ILE A 4 -3.09 30.47 4.41
CA ILE A 4 -2.67 29.60 5.53
C ILE A 4 -2.48 28.15 5.06
N ASN A 5 -3.29 27.71 4.09
CA ASN A 5 -3.16 26.39 3.47
C ASN A 5 -1.81 26.21 2.74
N GLU A 6 -1.28 27.25 2.09
CA GLU A 6 0.04 27.20 1.44
C GLU A 6 1.16 27.05 2.48
N LYS A 7 1.06 27.77 3.61
CA LYS A 7 2.02 27.66 4.71
C LYS A 7 2.01 26.26 5.33
N VAL A 8 0.81 25.70 5.55
CA VAL A 8 0.65 24.33 6.05
C VAL A 8 1.22 23.32 5.05
N MET A 9 0.91 23.46 3.75
CA MET A 9 1.45 22.56 2.72
C MET A 9 2.98 22.65 2.64
N GLN A 10 3.56 23.85 2.74
CA GLN A 10 5.01 24.04 2.77
C GLN A 10 5.65 23.38 3.99
N ALA A 11 5.04 23.51 5.18
CA ALA A 11 5.52 22.88 6.39
C ALA A 11 5.45 21.34 6.31
N LEU A 12 4.34 20.80 5.79
CA LEU A 12 4.20 19.36 5.55
C LEU A 12 5.23 18.82 4.55
N GLY A 13 5.74 19.64 3.63
CA GLY A 13 6.85 19.29 2.73
C GLY A 13 8.19 19.01 3.42
N THR A 14 8.28 19.20 4.75
CA THR A 14 9.45 18.80 5.56
C THR A 14 9.30 17.41 6.19
N VAL A 15 8.10 16.81 6.12
CA VAL A 15 7.82 15.49 6.69
C VAL A 15 8.23 14.42 5.70
N ILE A 16 9.24 13.63 6.06
CA ILE A 16 9.79 12.56 5.22
C ILE A 16 9.04 11.24 5.47
N GLU A 17 8.69 10.55 4.38
CA GLU A 17 8.23 9.16 4.37
C GLU A 17 9.47 8.24 4.54
N PRO A 18 9.58 7.44 5.61
CA PRO A 18 10.81 6.71 5.95
C PRO A 18 11.16 5.54 5.01
N GLU A 19 10.21 4.96 4.29
CA GLU A 19 10.46 3.84 3.36
C GLU A 19 10.88 4.34 1.96
N LEU A 20 10.31 5.45 1.52
CA LEU A 20 10.51 6.07 0.22
C LEU A 20 11.55 7.19 0.24
N ASN A 21 11.96 7.64 1.43
CA ASN A 21 12.96 8.66 1.68
C ASN A 21 12.72 9.97 0.87
N SER A 22 11.45 10.35 0.79
CA SER A 22 10.97 11.56 0.10
C SER A 22 9.85 12.21 0.90
N ASP A 23 9.59 13.49 0.69
CA ASP A 23 8.59 14.21 1.48
C ASP A 23 7.16 13.86 1.03
N ILE A 24 6.24 13.87 2.00
CA ILE A 24 4.85 13.45 1.79
C ILE A 24 4.07 14.34 0.80
N VAL A 25 4.53 15.57 0.56
CA VAL A 25 3.89 16.50 -0.39
C VAL A 25 4.34 16.20 -1.82
N SER A 26 5.66 16.01 -2.03
CA SER A 26 6.22 15.58 -3.32
C SER A 26 5.71 14.20 -3.74
N LEU A 27 5.46 13.31 -2.77
CA LEU A 27 4.84 12.01 -2.99
C LEU A 27 3.32 12.08 -3.25
N ASN A 28 2.73 13.28 -3.23
CA ASN A 28 1.29 13.50 -3.40
C ASN A 28 0.42 12.68 -2.42
N MET A 29 0.94 12.49 -1.19
CA MET A 29 0.26 11.74 -0.14
C MET A 29 -0.68 12.62 0.69
N VAL A 30 -0.53 13.95 0.68
CA VAL A 30 -1.41 14.88 1.40
C VAL A 30 -2.58 15.30 0.52
N ARG A 31 -3.82 15.06 0.99
CA ARG A 31 -5.06 15.45 0.30
C ARG A 31 -6.03 16.17 1.23
N ASP A 32 -7.03 16.82 0.63
CA ASP A 32 -8.18 17.42 1.33
C ASP A 32 -7.80 18.39 2.46
N LEU A 33 -6.69 19.12 2.28
CA LEU A 33 -6.21 20.07 3.28
C LEU A 33 -7.21 21.21 3.48
N SER A 34 -7.68 21.36 4.71
CA SER A 34 -8.52 22.46 5.17
C SER A 34 -8.02 22.97 6.51
N VAL A 35 -8.17 24.28 6.74
CA VAL A 35 -7.81 24.91 8.02
C VAL A 35 -9.02 25.67 8.52
N SER A 36 -9.47 25.34 9.73
CA SER A 36 -10.62 26.00 10.38
C SER A 36 -10.42 26.02 11.90
N ASP A 37 -10.77 27.14 12.54
CA ASP A 37 -10.74 27.29 14.01
C ASP A 37 -9.44 26.80 14.68
N GLY A 38 -8.28 27.19 14.11
CA GLY A 38 -6.98 26.79 14.62
C GLY A 38 -6.60 25.33 14.39
N ALA A 39 -7.40 24.58 13.63
CA ALA A 39 -7.18 23.17 13.31
C ALA A 39 -6.81 22.99 11.84
N ALA A 40 -5.70 22.29 11.57
CA ALA A 40 -5.39 21.77 10.24
C ALA A 40 -5.95 20.35 10.10
N GLU A 41 -6.84 20.14 9.15
CA GLU A 41 -7.42 18.83 8.82
C GLU A 41 -7.00 18.42 7.41
N PHE A 42 -6.45 17.22 7.26
CA PHE A 42 -5.98 16.70 5.98
C PHE A 42 -5.94 15.16 6.00
N THR A 43 -5.90 14.58 4.81
CA THR A 43 -5.79 13.13 4.60
C THR A 43 -4.36 12.77 4.23
N ILE A 44 -3.77 11.78 4.90
CA ILE A 44 -2.53 11.12 4.44
C ILE A 44 -2.91 9.82 3.72
N VAL A 45 -2.58 9.76 2.43
CA VAL A 45 -2.78 8.61 1.55
C VAL A 45 -1.52 7.76 1.55
N LEU A 46 -1.60 6.59 2.17
CA LEU A 46 -0.52 5.63 2.28
C LEU A 46 -0.42 4.75 1.03
N THR A 47 0.77 4.20 0.78
CA THR A 47 1.00 3.23 -0.31
C THR A 47 0.42 1.85 0.01
N THR A 48 0.21 1.53 1.29
CA THR A 48 -0.44 0.29 1.75
C THR A 48 -1.37 0.54 2.95
N PRO A 49 -2.45 -0.26 3.13
CA PRO A 49 -3.39 -0.07 4.25
C PRO A 49 -2.82 -0.46 5.62
N ALA A 50 -1.79 -1.32 5.62
CA ALA A 50 -1.25 -1.94 6.82
C ALA A 50 -0.08 -1.14 7.45
N CYS A 51 0.18 0.09 6.99
CA CYS A 51 1.36 0.85 7.41
C CYS A 51 1.44 0.97 8.94
N PRO A 52 2.48 0.40 9.58
CA PRO A 52 2.66 0.46 11.04
C PRO A 52 3.13 1.83 11.53
N LEU A 53 3.33 2.79 10.62
CA LEU A 53 4.03 4.06 10.88
C LEU A 53 3.08 5.23 11.13
N LYS A 54 1.78 4.99 11.32
CA LYS A 54 0.79 6.06 11.55
C LYS A 54 1.21 6.98 12.70
N ASP A 55 1.67 6.41 13.80
CA ASP A 55 2.12 7.17 14.97
C ASP A 55 3.32 8.07 14.65
N VAL A 56 4.27 7.55 13.84
CA VAL A 56 5.45 8.32 13.38
C VAL A 56 5.02 9.50 12.52
N PHE A 57 4.05 9.33 11.64
CA PHE A 57 3.51 10.42 10.82
C PHE A 57 2.79 11.46 11.67
N VAL A 58 2.00 11.03 12.67
CA VAL A 58 1.33 11.96 13.59
C VAL A 58 2.36 12.83 14.33
N GLU A 59 3.40 12.22 14.89
CA GLU A 59 4.47 12.94 15.58
C GLU A 59 5.17 13.95 14.65
N ARG A 60 5.63 13.49 13.47
CA ARG A 60 6.33 14.36 12.51
C ARG A 60 5.46 15.49 11.99
N CYS A 61 4.16 15.26 11.77
CA CYS A 61 3.23 16.31 11.33
C CYS A 61 2.97 17.33 12.45
N ASN A 62 2.86 16.87 13.71
CA ASN A 62 2.75 17.78 14.85
C ASN A 62 3.98 18.68 14.95
N ASP A 63 5.19 18.09 14.88
CA ASP A 63 6.45 18.82 14.94
C ASP A 63 6.66 19.79 13.77
N ALA A 64 6.09 19.49 12.60
CA ALA A 64 6.16 20.34 11.43
C ALA A 64 5.20 21.55 11.50
N LEU A 65 4.05 21.39 12.17
CA LEU A 65 2.96 22.37 12.14
C LEU A 65 2.81 23.17 13.42
N ILE A 66 2.70 22.49 14.56
CA ILE A 66 2.40 23.13 15.84
C ILE A 66 3.61 23.95 16.30
N GLY A 67 3.38 25.24 16.55
CA GLY A 67 4.44 26.18 16.96
C GLY A 67 5.37 26.65 15.83
N LYS A 68 5.23 26.12 14.61
CA LYS A 68 5.96 26.57 13.41
C LYS A 68 5.07 27.31 12.40
N VAL A 69 3.78 26.99 12.37
CA VAL A 69 2.80 27.68 11.54
C VAL A 69 1.85 28.47 12.44
N ASP A 70 1.92 29.80 12.34
CA ASP A 70 1.04 30.70 13.09
C ASP A 70 -0.44 30.40 12.79
N GLY A 71 -1.22 30.21 13.85
CA GLY A 71 -2.66 29.94 13.74
C GLY A 71 -3.04 28.46 13.67
N ILE A 72 -2.10 27.52 13.85
CA ILE A 72 -2.39 26.09 14.02
C ILE A 72 -2.11 25.65 15.46
N GLU A 73 -3.15 25.22 16.15
CA GLU A 73 -3.11 24.72 17.54
C GLU A 73 -3.27 23.20 17.62
N ARG A 74 -3.92 22.60 16.61
CA ARG A 74 -4.19 21.16 16.57
C ARG A 74 -4.24 20.63 15.15
N ILE A 75 -3.97 19.34 15.00
CA ILE A 75 -4.05 18.66 13.71
C ILE A 75 -5.06 17.52 13.77
N ARG A 76 -5.72 17.25 12.64
CA ARG A 76 -6.55 16.07 12.42
C ARG A 76 -6.08 15.39 11.15
N ILE A 77 -5.66 14.14 11.28
CA ILE A 77 -5.18 13.33 10.17
C ILE A 77 -6.20 12.24 9.89
N ASN A 78 -6.80 12.31 8.71
CA ASN A 78 -7.57 11.21 8.15
C ASN A 78 -6.61 10.28 7.39
N TRP A 79 -6.91 8.98 7.39
CA TRP A 79 -6.07 7.98 6.75
C TRP A 79 -6.78 7.35 5.58
N ASP A 80 -6.10 7.31 4.44
CA ASP A 80 -6.52 6.55 3.27
C ASP A 80 -5.34 5.73 2.77
N ALA A 81 -5.59 4.76 1.90
CA ALA A 81 -4.54 3.98 1.26
C ALA A 81 -4.87 3.82 -0.22
N GLN A 82 -3.92 4.23 -1.07
CA GLN A 82 -4.00 4.03 -2.50
C GLN A 82 -2.81 3.18 -2.95
N VAL A 83 -3.08 1.89 -3.14
CA VAL A 83 -2.07 0.96 -3.67
C VAL A 83 -1.87 1.27 -5.15
N PRO A 84 -0.66 1.65 -5.58
CA PRO A 84 -0.37 1.86 -6.99
C PRO A 84 -0.67 0.58 -7.76
N THR A 85 -1.59 0.64 -8.72
CA THR A 85 -1.93 -0.51 -9.55
C THR A 85 -0.93 -0.59 -10.70
N ASP A 86 -0.19 -1.70 -10.82
CA ASP A 86 0.65 -1.94 -12.00
C ASP A 86 -0.25 -2.25 -13.20
N ARG A 87 -0.56 -1.20 -13.98
CA ARG A 87 -1.41 -1.29 -15.16
C ARG A 87 -0.81 -2.14 -16.30
N ARG A 88 0.48 -2.50 -16.25
CA ARG A 88 1.10 -3.33 -17.30
C ARG A 88 0.51 -4.73 -17.37
N ILE A 89 0.05 -5.25 -16.23
CA ILE A 89 -0.52 -6.59 -16.11
C ILE A 89 -2.05 -6.53 -16.20
N HIS A 90 -2.69 -5.62 -15.46
CA HIS A 90 -4.15 -5.47 -15.46
C HIS A 90 -4.75 -5.05 -16.82
N GLY A 91 -3.99 -4.41 -17.70
CA GLY A 91 -4.50 -4.04 -19.03
C GLY A 91 -4.71 -5.21 -20.01
N ARG A 92 -4.26 -6.43 -19.68
CA ARG A 92 -4.31 -7.60 -20.57
C ARG A 92 -5.23 -8.72 -20.12
N LEU A 93 -5.64 -8.72 -18.85
CA LEU A 93 -6.48 -9.74 -18.25
C LEU A 93 -7.56 -9.01 -17.43
N ASP A 94 -8.78 -8.93 -17.95
CA ASP A 94 -9.96 -8.41 -17.24
C ASP A 94 -10.45 -9.45 -16.23
N VAL A 95 -9.58 -9.77 -15.27
CA VAL A 95 -9.85 -10.70 -14.19
C VAL A 95 -9.84 -9.88 -12.90
N PRO A 96 -10.91 -9.95 -12.06
CA PRO A 96 -11.01 -9.16 -10.84
C PRO A 96 -10.10 -9.72 -9.73
N MET A 97 -8.78 -9.64 -9.94
CA MET A 97 -7.75 -10.07 -8.99
C MET A 97 -6.87 -8.88 -8.58
N ASN A 98 -6.68 -8.72 -7.28
CA ASN A 98 -5.94 -7.58 -6.71
C ASN A 98 -4.43 -7.77 -6.78
N SER A 99 -3.95 -9.01 -6.89
CA SER A 99 -2.53 -9.34 -6.82
C SER A 99 -2.24 -10.63 -7.58
N ILE A 100 -1.05 -10.72 -8.19
CA ILE A 100 -0.54 -11.92 -8.86
C ILE A 100 0.82 -12.26 -8.25
N VAL A 101 0.99 -13.52 -7.83
CA VAL A 101 2.27 -14.05 -7.35
C VAL A 101 2.74 -15.13 -8.31
N ALA A 102 3.80 -14.85 -9.07
CA ALA A 102 4.39 -15.83 -9.98
C ALA A 102 5.45 -16.66 -9.25
N ILE A 103 5.34 -17.98 -9.31
CA ILE A 103 6.29 -18.92 -8.71
C ILE A 103 6.98 -19.71 -9.82
N GLY A 104 8.27 -19.42 -10.04
CA GLY A 104 9.06 -19.96 -11.14
C GLY A 104 10.42 -20.50 -10.70
N SER A 105 11.02 -21.35 -11.54
CA SER A 105 12.37 -21.90 -11.38
C SER A 105 12.80 -22.55 -12.68
N GLY A 106 14.07 -22.35 -13.06
CA GLY A 106 14.68 -22.94 -14.25
C GLY A 106 14.99 -24.43 -14.15
N LYS A 107 14.69 -25.11 -13.03
CA LYS A 107 14.94 -26.54 -12.84
C LYS A 107 13.69 -27.29 -12.35
N GLY A 108 13.54 -28.54 -12.78
CA GLY A 108 12.54 -29.48 -12.27
C GLY A 108 12.84 -29.94 -10.85
N GLY A 109 11.82 -30.30 -10.07
CA GLY A 109 12.00 -30.93 -8.75
C GLY A 109 12.41 -30.01 -7.60
N VAL A 110 12.52 -28.69 -7.81
CA VAL A 110 12.94 -27.74 -6.75
C VAL A 110 11.84 -27.35 -5.76
N GLY A 111 10.64 -27.92 -5.87
CA GLY A 111 9.51 -27.62 -4.98
C GLY A 111 8.64 -26.42 -5.37
N LYS A 112 8.67 -25.94 -6.62
CA LYS A 112 7.79 -24.85 -7.11
C LYS A 112 6.32 -25.09 -6.76
N SER A 113 5.78 -26.24 -7.13
CA SER A 113 4.38 -26.59 -6.90
C SER A 113 4.06 -26.76 -5.41
N THR A 114 5.02 -27.23 -4.63
CA THR A 114 4.91 -27.31 -3.16
C THR A 114 4.77 -25.92 -2.55
N VAL A 115 5.61 -24.97 -2.96
CA VAL A 115 5.55 -23.58 -2.48
C VAL A 115 4.23 -22.93 -2.94
N ALA A 116 3.85 -23.11 -4.22
CA ALA A 116 2.64 -22.52 -4.77
C ALA A 116 1.37 -23.03 -4.07
N THR A 117 1.28 -24.34 -3.85
CA THR A 117 0.15 -24.98 -3.17
C THR A 117 0.05 -24.51 -1.72
N ASN A 118 1.14 -24.55 -0.95
CA ASN A 118 1.11 -24.14 0.45
C ASN A 118 0.83 -22.63 0.59
N LEU A 119 1.41 -21.79 -0.26
CA LEU A 119 1.11 -20.37 -0.26
C LEU A 119 -0.38 -20.10 -0.55
N ALA A 120 -0.96 -20.79 -1.53
CA ALA A 120 -2.37 -20.66 -1.85
C ALA A 120 -3.28 -21.08 -0.68
N VAL A 121 -2.97 -22.19 -0.02
CA VAL A 121 -3.70 -22.66 1.18
C VAL A 121 -3.57 -21.65 2.31
N CYS A 122 -2.35 -21.19 2.65
CA CYS A 122 -2.15 -20.21 3.72
C CYS A 122 -2.90 -18.89 3.45
N LEU A 123 -2.92 -18.42 2.21
CA LEU A 123 -3.66 -17.20 1.84
C LEU A 123 -5.18 -17.42 1.94
N ALA A 124 -5.67 -18.58 1.53
CA ALA A 124 -7.08 -18.94 1.67
C ALA A 124 -7.49 -19.05 3.14
N ASP A 125 -6.66 -19.69 3.98
CA ASP A 125 -6.86 -19.79 5.44
C ASP A 125 -6.83 -18.43 6.12
N ALA A 126 -6.04 -17.49 5.60
CA ALA A 126 -6.04 -16.08 6.03
C ALA A 126 -7.25 -15.27 5.53
N GLY A 127 -8.20 -15.90 4.81
CA GLY A 127 -9.45 -15.30 4.35
C GLY A 127 -9.39 -14.64 2.96
N ALA A 128 -8.29 -14.79 2.22
CA ALA A 128 -8.20 -14.25 0.87
C ALA A 128 -8.99 -15.10 -0.14
N LYS A 129 -9.53 -14.46 -1.19
CA LYS A 129 -10.02 -15.19 -2.38
C LYS A 129 -8.81 -15.53 -3.25
N VAL A 130 -8.53 -16.82 -3.39
CA VAL A 130 -7.33 -17.31 -4.07
C VAL A 130 -7.70 -18.12 -5.31
N GLY A 131 -7.05 -17.81 -6.43
CA GLY A 131 -6.98 -18.67 -7.60
C GLY A 131 -5.56 -19.25 -7.71
N LEU A 132 -5.45 -20.56 -7.95
CA LEU A 132 -4.18 -21.24 -8.18
C LEU A 132 -4.18 -21.85 -9.58
N ILE A 133 -3.15 -21.55 -10.36
CA ILE A 133 -3.00 -21.99 -11.75
C ILE A 133 -1.67 -22.71 -11.89
N ASP A 134 -1.71 -23.92 -12.43
CA ASP A 134 -0.51 -24.62 -12.89
C ASP A 134 -0.20 -24.19 -14.33
N ALA A 135 0.90 -23.48 -14.51
CA ALA A 135 1.35 -23.01 -15.83
C ALA A 135 2.36 -23.98 -16.48
N ASP A 136 2.65 -25.13 -15.86
CA ASP A 136 3.43 -26.18 -16.50
C ASP A 136 2.53 -27.01 -17.44
N ILE A 137 2.64 -26.72 -18.75
CA ILE A 137 1.83 -27.39 -19.79
C ILE A 137 2.19 -28.88 -19.90
N LEU A 138 3.44 -29.25 -19.61
CA LEU A 138 3.94 -30.60 -19.88
C LEU A 138 3.69 -31.55 -18.70
N ASN A 139 3.81 -31.06 -17.47
CA ASN A 139 3.68 -31.89 -16.27
C ASN A 139 2.97 -31.17 -15.11
N PRO A 140 1.68 -30.79 -15.28
CA PRO A 140 0.93 -30.17 -14.20
C PRO A 140 0.72 -31.17 -13.06
N ASN A 141 1.00 -30.74 -11.83
CA ASN A 141 0.92 -31.61 -10.65
C ASN A 141 0.09 -31.01 -9.51
N ILE A 142 -0.30 -29.73 -9.61
CA ILE A 142 -1.14 -29.08 -8.60
C ILE A 142 -2.46 -29.84 -8.36
N PRO A 143 -3.23 -30.28 -9.38
CA PRO A 143 -4.48 -31.03 -9.14
C PRO A 143 -4.27 -32.29 -8.30
N GLN A 144 -3.16 -33.01 -8.52
CA GLN A 144 -2.81 -34.20 -7.74
C GLN A 144 -2.50 -33.86 -6.28
N MET A 145 -1.81 -32.75 -6.03
CA MET A 145 -1.51 -32.28 -4.67
C MET A 145 -2.78 -31.92 -3.87
N PHE A 146 -3.85 -31.53 -4.55
CA PHE A 146 -5.17 -31.30 -3.94
C PHE A 146 -6.07 -32.54 -3.94
N GLY A 147 -5.59 -33.70 -4.37
CA GLY A 147 -6.40 -34.92 -4.46
C GLY A 147 -7.50 -34.85 -5.52
N LEU A 148 -7.39 -33.94 -6.49
CA LEU A 148 -8.34 -33.73 -7.59
C LEU A 148 -7.93 -34.47 -8.87
N GLY A 149 -6.75 -35.11 -8.87
CA GLY A 149 -6.34 -36.01 -9.93
C GLY A 149 -7.12 -37.31 -9.84
N SER A 150 -8.03 -37.52 -10.77
CA SER A 150 -8.60 -38.84 -11.10
C SER A 150 -7.51 -39.86 -11.40
#